data_AF-A0A662UE67-F1
#
_entry.id   AF-A0A662UE67-F1
#
_cell.length_a   1.000
_cell.length_b   1.000
_cell.length_c   1.000
_cell.angle_alpha   90.00
_cell.angle_beta   90.00
_cell.angle_gamma   90.00
#
_symmetry.space_group_name_H-M   'P 1'
#
loop_
_entity.id
_entity.type
_entity.pdbx_description
1 polymer ?
#
loop_
_entity_poly.entity_id
_entity_poly.type
_entity_poly.pdbx_seq_one_letter_code
_entity_poly.pdbx_strand_id
1 'polypeptide(L)'
;MKGLKIEEGLFWDYWLTDEGIFKVKILSKKLFAMMYVPLFVALVIIGILWGGVGFLIIAFVIAYVMASWTASSRRRRIVSLTPEELIREGIVEEKVPWSDVDSVEFTGKKLIIRWRNEELKVGVRKRDFEYVRKFLEPKIGEKLKITEEVKK
;
A
#
# COMPACT_ATOMS: atom_id res chain seq x y z
N MET A 1 -16.13 -9.32 2.36
CA MET A 1 -14.76 -9.88 2.50
C MET A 1 -14.34 -9.85 3.95
N LYS A 2 -13.81 -10.95 4.48
CA LYS A 2 -13.18 -11.00 5.81
C LYS A 2 -11.66 -10.90 5.62
N GLY A 3 -11.14 -9.68 5.50
CA GLY A 3 -9.71 -9.46 5.32
C GLY A 3 -9.36 -8.01 5.64
N LEU A 4 -8.18 -7.79 6.22
CA LEU A 4 -7.72 -6.44 6.55
C LEU A 4 -6.96 -5.86 5.36
N LYS A 5 -7.49 -4.77 4.79
CA LYS A 5 -6.83 -4.04 3.71
C LYS A 5 -5.93 -2.96 4.27
N ILE A 6 -4.70 -2.92 3.76
CA ILE A 6 -3.67 -1.93 4.08
C ILE A 6 -3.32 -1.21 2.78
N GLU A 7 -3.52 0.10 2.77
CA GLU A 7 -3.20 0.94 1.62
C GLU A 7 -1.78 1.49 1.73
N GLU A 8 -0.93 1.26 0.73
CA GLU A 8 0.48 1.70 0.78
C GLU A 8 0.90 2.48 -0.47
N GLY A 9 0.91 3.81 -0.35
CA GLY A 9 1.38 4.69 -1.42
C GLY A 9 0.46 4.64 -2.65
N LEU A 10 1.05 4.69 -3.85
CA LEU A 10 0.31 4.74 -5.13
C LEU A 10 0.33 3.42 -5.90
N PHE A 11 1.30 2.55 -5.61
CA PHE A 11 1.63 1.42 -6.50
C PHE A 11 1.09 0.10 -6.00
N TRP A 12 0.97 -0.08 -4.68
CA TRP A 12 0.67 -1.37 -4.07
C TRP A 12 -0.31 -1.20 -2.90
N ASP A 13 -1.17 -2.19 -2.70
CA ASP A 13 -1.93 -2.36 -1.46
C ASP A 13 -1.63 -3.76 -0.93
N TYR A 14 -1.65 -3.93 0.39
CA TYR A 14 -1.49 -5.24 1.03
C TYR A 14 -2.84 -5.70 1.57
N TRP A 15 -3.26 -6.89 1.16
CA TRP A 15 -4.51 -7.48 1.60
C TRP A 15 -4.19 -8.67 2.48
N LEU A 16 -4.51 -8.56 3.76
CA LEU A 16 -4.35 -9.64 4.74
C LEU A 16 -5.60 -10.52 4.67
N THR A 17 -5.45 -11.70 4.06
CA THR A 17 -6.52 -12.68 3.87
C THR A 17 -6.33 -13.88 4.80
N ASP A 18 -7.26 -14.83 4.75
CA ASP A 18 -7.11 -16.07 5.51
C ASP A 18 -5.93 -16.92 5.03
N GLU A 19 -5.58 -16.85 3.75
CA GLU A 19 -4.51 -17.65 3.14
C GLU A 19 -3.11 -17.02 3.29
N GLY A 20 -3.03 -15.69 3.41
CA GLY A 20 -1.75 -14.99 3.47
C GLY A 20 -1.88 -13.50 3.24
N ILE A 21 -0.75 -12.87 2.93
CA ILE A 21 -0.64 -11.47 2.57
C ILE A 21 -0.53 -11.37 1.06
N PHE A 22 -1.46 -10.63 0.45
CA PHE A 22 -1.51 -10.45 -1.00
C PHE A 22 -1.01 -9.04 -1.32
N LYS A 23 0.08 -8.94 -2.09
CA LYS A 23 0.63 -7.68 -2.59
C LYS A 23 -0.07 -7.35 -3.90
N VAL A 24 -1.05 -6.45 -3.82
CA VAL A 24 -1.96 -6.13 -4.91
C VAL A 24 -1.48 -4.89 -5.64
N LYS A 25 -1.25 -5.00 -6.95
CA LYS A 25 -0.75 -3.92 -7.80
C LYS A 25 -1.82 -2.89 -8.13
N ILE A 26 -1.72 -1.71 -7.53
CA ILE A 26 -2.60 -0.57 -7.78
C ILE A 26 -2.15 0.25 -8.98
N LEU A 27 -0.86 0.48 -9.18
CA LEU A 27 -0.38 1.16 -10.39
C LEU A 27 0.88 0.48 -10.88
N SER A 28 0.98 0.29 -12.19
CA SER A 28 2.24 -0.18 -12.78
C SER A 28 3.24 0.96 -12.79
N LYS A 29 4.41 0.76 -12.19
CA LYS A 29 5.55 1.70 -12.29
C LYS A 29 5.85 2.07 -13.75
N LYS A 30 5.72 1.10 -14.67
CA LYS A 30 5.91 1.30 -16.12
C LYS A 30 4.84 2.22 -16.73
N LEU A 31 3.56 2.03 -16.39
CA LEU A 31 2.47 2.90 -16.87
C LEU A 31 2.56 4.29 -16.26
N PHE A 32 2.89 4.37 -14.97
CA PHE A 32 3.13 5.64 -14.29
C PHE A 32 4.28 6.39 -14.97
N ALA A 33 5.41 5.73 -15.23
CA ALA A 33 6.53 6.34 -15.92
C ALA A 33 6.14 6.80 -17.34
N MET A 34 5.47 5.96 -18.12
CA MET A 34 5.03 6.32 -19.47
C MET A 34 4.07 7.51 -19.52
N MET A 35 3.18 7.66 -18.52
CA MET A 35 2.21 8.75 -18.52
C MET A 35 2.79 10.03 -17.92
N TYR A 36 3.47 9.93 -16.77
CA TYR A 36 3.83 11.10 -15.98
C TYR A 36 5.24 11.62 -16.26
N VAL A 37 6.18 10.80 -16.76
CA VAL A 37 7.52 11.29 -17.14
C VAL A 37 7.46 12.19 -18.38
N PRO A 38 6.81 11.81 -19.49
CA PRO A 38 6.68 12.71 -20.64
C PRO A 38 5.89 13.97 -20.32
N LEU A 39 4.82 13.84 -19.52
CA LEU A 39 4.04 14.98 -19.04
C LEU A 39 4.90 15.94 -18.23
N PHE A 40 5.73 15.43 -17.31
CA PHE A 40 6.67 16.24 -16.54
C PHE A 40 7.70 16.93 -17.44
N VAL A 41 8.31 16.20 -18.38
CA VAL A 41 9.27 16.77 -19.34
C VAL A 41 8.64 17.88 -20.17
N ALA A 42 7.41 17.68 -20.68
CA ALA A 42 6.68 18.70 -21.42
C ALA A 42 6.40 19.95 -20.56
N LEU A 43 5.95 19.77 -19.32
CA LEU A 43 5.70 20.86 -18.39
C LEU A 43 6.98 21.61 -18.00
N VAL A 44 8.11 20.92 -17.91
CA VAL A 44 9.43 21.53 -17.69
C VAL A 44 9.84 22.40 -18.88
N ILE A 45 9.72 21.88 -20.11
CA ILE A 45 10.02 22.64 -21.33
C ILE A 45 9.15 23.90 -21.41
N ILE A 46 7.84 23.76 -21.16
CA ILE A 46 6.90 24.89 -21.13
C ILE A 46 7.29 25.90 -20.04
N GLY A 47 7.60 25.44 -18.82
CA GLY A 47 7.98 26.32 -17.71
C GLY A 47 9.28 27.10 -17.93
N ILE A 48 10.25 26.49 -18.62
CA ILE A 48 11.49 27.17 -19.06
C ILE A 48 11.15 28.24 -20.11
N LEU A 49 10.26 27.93 -21.06
CA LEU A 49 9.88 28.85 -22.13
C LEU A 49 8.97 30.01 -21.65
N TRP A 50 8.15 29.80 -20.61
CA TRP A 50 7.07 30.72 -20.20
C TRP A 50 7.27 31.45 -18.87
N GLY A 51 8.42 31.32 -18.19
CA GLY A 51 8.79 32.31 -17.15
C GLY A 51 8.95 31.79 -15.72
N GLY A 52 9.51 30.59 -15.52
CA GLY A 52 10.30 30.31 -14.32
C GLY A 52 9.79 29.22 -13.38
N VAL A 53 10.64 28.90 -12.40
CA VAL A 53 10.58 27.70 -11.53
C VAL A 53 9.25 27.54 -10.77
N GLY A 54 8.51 28.63 -10.50
CA GLY A 54 7.21 28.58 -9.84
C GLY A 54 6.14 27.76 -10.59
N PHE A 55 6.18 27.77 -11.93
CA PHE A 55 5.25 26.98 -12.75
C PHE A 55 5.49 25.47 -12.62
N LEU A 56 6.75 25.07 -12.38
CA LEU A 56 7.12 23.65 -12.20
C LEU A 56 6.50 23.06 -10.94
N ILE A 57 6.37 23.86 -9.88
CA ILE A 57 5.75 23.43 -8.62
C ILE A 57 4.26 23.14 -8.84
N ILE A 58 3.55 24.05 -9.52
CA ILE A 58 2.11 23.89 -9.82
C ILE A 58 1.89 22.68 -10.73
N ALA A 59 2.70 22.53 -11.78
CA ALA A 59 2.71 21.38 -12.67
C ALA A 59 2.92 20.06 -11.92
N PHE A 60 3.88 20.01 -11.00
CA PHE A 60 4.16 18.83 -10.18
C PHE A 60 2.99 18.49 -9.26
N VAL A 61 2.38 19.50 -8.62
CA VAL A 61 1.20 19.31 -7.76
C VAL A 61 0.03 18.75 -8.58
N ILE A 62 -0.24 19.29 -9.76
CA ILE A 62 -1.31 18.78 -10.65
C ILE A 62 -1.05 17.33 -11.04
N ALA A 63 0.17 17.00 -11.47
CA ALA A 63 0.54 15.63 -11.84
C ALA A 63 0.37 14.65 -10.66
N TYR A 64 0.78 15.06 -9.46
CA TYR A 64 0.63 14.27 -8.24
C TYR A 64 -0.85 14.05 -7.86
N VAL A 65 -1.67 15.10 -7.95
CA VAL A 65 -3.12 15.01 -7.70
C VAL A 65 -3.78 14.07 -8.71
N MET A 66 -3.45 14.19 -9.99
CA MET A 66 -3.97 13.28 -11.02
C MET A 66 -3.56 11.83 -10.76
N ALA A 67 -2.29 11.58 -10.42
CA ALA A 67 -1.82 10.25 -10.06
C ALA A 67 -2.54 9.66 -8.85
N SER A 68 -2.75 10.46 -7.81
CA SER A 68 -3.49 10.08 -6.62
C SER A 68 -4.95 9.75 -6.94
N TRP A 69 -5.58 10.52 -7.82
CA TRP A 69 -6.95 10.28 -8.27
C TRP A 69 -7.05 9.00 -9.11
N THR A 70 -6.11 8.76 -10.02
CA THR A 70 -6.03 7.50 -10.78
C THR A 70 -5.83 6.29 -9.86
N ALA A 71 -4.93 6.38 -8.88
CA ALA A 71 -4.72 5.34 -7.88
C ALA A 71 -6.01 5.04 -7.10
N SER A 72 -6.69 6.09 -6.62
CA SER A 72 -7.95 5.99 -5.89
C SER A 72 -9.07 5.35 -6.73
N SER A 73 -9.21 5.76 -7.99
CA SER A 73 -10.19 5.18 -8.92
C SER A 73 -9.93 3.69 -9.17
N ARG A 74 -8.66 3.32 -9.36
CA ARG A 74 -8.30 1.91 -9.55
C ARG A 74 -8.51 1.10 -8.26
N ARG A 75 -8.18 1.65 -7.09
CA ARG A 75 -8.49 1.03 -5.79
C ARG A 75 -9.97 0.73 -5.65
N ARG A 76 -10.86 1.67 -6.03
CA ARG A 76 -12.31 1.44 -5.98
C ARG A 76 -12.75 0.27 -6.86
N ARG A 77 -12.16 0.10 -8.05
CA ARG A 77 -12.44 -1.04 -8.94
C ARG A 77 -11.89 -2.36 -8.39
N ILE A 78 -10.71 -2.33 -7.77
CA ILE A 78 -10.06 -3.53 -7.24
C ILE A 78 -10.73 -4.00 -5.94
N VAL A 79 -11.25 -3.08 -5.12
CA VAL A 79 -11.93 -3.39 -3.85
C VAL A 79 -13.17 -4.28 -4.03
N SER A 80 -13.83 -4.24 -5.19
CA SER A 80 -14.97 -5.12 -5.47
C SER A 80 -14.57 -6.54 -5.89
N LEU A 81 -13.29 -6.81 -6.18
CA LEU A 81 -12.83 -8.09 -6.72
C LEU A 81 -12.45 -9.08 -5.63
N THR A 82 -12.89 -10.33 -5.74
CA THR A 82 -12.53 -11.40 -4.80
C THR A 82 -11.03 -11.76 -4.89
N PRO A 83 -10.43 -12.37 -3.85
CA PRO A 83 -9.03 -12.81 -3.90
C PRO A 83 -8.71 -13.69 -5.12
N GLU A 84 -9.64 -14.55 -5.53
CA GLU A 84 -9.51 -15.41 -6.71
C GLU A 84 -9.51 -14.59 -8.01
N GLU A 85 -10.36 -13.56 -8.08
CA GLU A 85 -10.40 -12.63 -9.21
C GLU A 85 -9.12 -11.79 -9.30
N LEU A 86 -8.56 -11.34 -8.17
CA LEU A 86 -7.29 -10.61 -8.13
C LEU A 86 -6.13 -11.45 -8.69
N ILE A 87 -6.10 -12.74 -8.39
CA ILE A 87 -5.11 -13.68 -8.93
C ILE A 87 -5.37 -13.89 -10.43
N ARG A 88 -6.62 -14.15 -10.83
CA ARG A 88 -7.01 -14.38 -12.23
C ARG A 88 -6.67 -13.20 -13.13
N GLU A 89 -6.88 -11.98 -12.64
CA GLU A 89 -6.56 -10.75 -13.38
C GLU A 89 -5.06 -10.39 -13.35
N GLY A 90 -4.22 -11.18 -12.68
CA GLY A 90 -2.78 -10.95 -12.59
C GLY A 90 -2.43 -9.65 -11.84
N ILE A 91 -3.29 -9.21 -10.91
CA ILE A 91 -3.11 -7.99 -10.13
C ILE A 91 -2.28 -8.28 -8.87
N VAL A 92 -2.32 -9.52 -8.36
CA VAL A 92 -1.47 -9.97 -7.27
C VAL A 92 -0.04 -10.14 -7.80
N GLU A 93 0.88 -9.29 -7.34
CA GLU A 93 2.30 -9.39 -7.66
C GLU A 93 2.98 -10.49 -6.85
N GLU A 94 2.59 -10.62 -5.58
CA GLU A 94 3.15 -11.60 -4.66
C GLU A 94 2.09 -12.07 -3.67
N LYS A 95 2.09 -13.37 -3.39
CA LYS A 95 1.33 -14.00 -2.30
C LYS A 95 2.32 -14.52 -1.28
N VAL A 96 2.25 -14.01 -0.06
CA VAL A 96 3.07 -14.42 1.07
C VAL A 96 2.22 -15.27 2.01
N PRO A 97 2.42 -16.60 2.07
CA PRO A 97 1.72 -17.44 3.04
C PRO A 97 2.04 -17.03 4.48
N TRP A 98 1.12 -17.22 5.42
CA TRP A 98 1.38 -16.93 6.84
C TRP A 98 2.54 -17.74 7.43
N SER A 99 2.84 -18.91 6.85
CA SER A 99 4.03 -19.71 7.21
C SER A 99 5.34 -18.96 6.98
N ASP A 100 5.41 -18.16 5.92
CA ASP A 100 6.60 -17.43 5.46
C ASP A 100 6.80 -16.09 6.19
N VAL A 101 5.83 -15.70 7.03
CA VAL A 101 5.95 -14.52 7.88
C VAL A 101 6.90 -14.84 9.03
N ASP A 102 7.94 -14.04 9.20
CA ASP A 102 8.96 -14.25 10.24
C ASP A 102 8.51 -13.67 11.58
N SER A 103 7.91 -12.48 11.56
CA SER A 103 7.46 -11.81 12.77
C SER A 103 6.35 -10.81 12.49
N VAL A 104 5.49 -10.61 13.49
CA VAL A 104 4.53 -9.53 13.51
C VAL A 104 4.63 -8.80 14.83
N GLU A 105 4.88 -7.51 14.77
CA GLU A 105 5.08 -6.67 15.94
C GLU A 105 4.00 -5.58 15.99
N PHE A 106 3.32 -5.49 17.12
CA PHE A 106 2.51 -4.34 17.48
C PHE A 106 3.33 -3.44 18.40
N THR A 107 3.61 -2.22 17.95
CA THR A 107 4.28 -1.20 18.76
C THR A 107 3.42 0.05 18.83
N GLY A 108 2.80 0.30 19.98
CA GLY A 108 1.88 1.43 20.18
C GLY A 108 0.70 1.42 19.19
N LYS A 109 0.73 2.31 18.19
CA LYS A 109 -0.28 2.41 17.11
C LYS A 109 0.21 1.86 15.77
N LYS A 110 1.30 1.09 15.74
CA LYS A 110 1.88 0.56 14.50
C LYS A 110 1.85 -0.96 14.52
N LEU A 111 1.45 -1.52 13.39
CA LEU A 111 1.60 -2.93 13.03
C LEU A 111 2.79 -3.03 12.08
N ILE A 112 3.73 -3.90 12.40
CA ILE A 112 4.92 -4.19 11.60
C ILE A 112 4.88 -5.68 11.27
N ILE A 113 4.83 -6.03 9.99
CA ILE A 113 4.90 -7.42 9.53
C ILE A 113 6.19 -7.59 8.74
N ARG A 114 7.01 -8.58 9.11
CA ARG A 114 8.28 -8.90 8.42
C ARG A 114 8.21 -10.29 7.83
N TRP A 115 8.68 -10.42 6.59
CA TRP A 115 8.87 -11.68 5.90
C TRP A 115 10.09 -11.58 5.00
N ARG A 116 10.98 -12.57 5.07
CA ARG A 116 12.22 -12.62 4.31
C ARG A 116 13.05 -11.33 4.55
N ASN A 117 13.11 -10.45 3.55
CA ASN A 117 13.79 -9.14 3.60
C ASN A 117 12.83 -7.96 3.36
N GLU A 118 11.52 -8.19 3.39
CA GLU A 118 10.50 -7.14 3.26
C GLU A 118 9.84 -6.84 4.61
N GLU A 119 9.41 -5.59 4.77
CA GLU A 119 8.73 -5.11 5.98
C GLU A 119 7.56 -4.20 5.62
N LEU A 120 6.38 -4.52 6.16
CA LEU A 120 5.16 -3.73 6.05
C LEU A 120 4.89 -2.98 7.35
N LYS A 121 4.90 -1.64 7.31
CA LYS A 121 4.62 -0.78 8.46
C LYS A 121 3.29 -0.05 8.28
N VAL A 122 2.36 -0.26 9.20
CA VAL A 122 1.01 0.31 9.09
C VAL A 122 0.55 0.93 10.40
N GLY A 123 -0.05 2.11 10.31
CA GLY A 123 -0.76 2.70 11.45
C GLY A 123 -2.10 2.01 11.69
N VAL A 124 -2.28 1.42 12.87
CA VAL A 124 -3.56 0.86 13.34
C VAL A 124 -4.17 1.81 14.37
N ARG A 125 -5.42 2.21 14.17
CA ARG A 125 -6.13 3.05 15.15
C ARG A 125 -6.37 2.22 16.41
N LYS A 126 -6.30 2.84 17.59
CA LYS A 126 -6.52 2.16 18.89
C LYS A 126 -7.81 1.32 18.93
N ARG A 127 -8.90 1.83 18.35
CA ARG A 127 -10.20 1.12 18.30
C ARG A 127 -10.19 -0.13 17.40
N ASP A 128 -9.34 -0.15 16.38
CA ASP A 128 -9.24 -1.24 15.43
C ASP A 128 -8.18 -2.26 15.88
N PHE A 129 -7.37 -1.93 16.89
CA PHE A 129 -6.30 -2.78 17.42
C PHE A 129 -6.79 -4.16 17.84
N GLU A 130 -7.86 -4.23 18.63
CA GLU A 130 -8.38 -5.51 19.13
C GLU A 130 -8.91 -6.39 17.99
N TYR A 131 -9.53 -5.78 16.98
CA TYR A 131 -9.97 -6.48 15.78
C TYR A 131 -8.79 -7.05 14.99
N VAL A 132 -7.77 -6.24 14.74
CA VAL A 132 -6.57 -6.69 14.00
C VAL A 132 -5.82 -7.76 14.78
N ARG A 133 -5.70 -7.61 16.11
CA ARG A 133 -5.10 -8.63 16.98
C ARG A 133 -5.86 -9.96 16.85
N LYS A 134 -7.18 -9.96 17.05
CA LYS A 134 -8.00 -11.19 16.94
C LYS A 134 -7.94 -11.83 15.55
N PHE A 135 -7.75 -11.04 14.50
CA PHE A 135 -7.58 -11.53 13.14
C PHE A 135 -6.21 -12.21 12.94
N LEU A 136 -5.15 -11.66 13.51
CA LEU A 136 -3.78 -12.12 13.32
C LEU A 136 -3.36 -13.24 14.29
N GLU A 137 -3.77 -13.18 15.55
CA GLU A 137 -3.43 -14.13 16.61
C GLU A 137 -3.59 -15.61 16.19
N PRO A 138 -4.69 -16.07 15.56
CA PRO A 138 -4.83 -17.45 15.12
C PRO A 138 -3.96 -17.83 13.91
N LYS A 139 -3.38 -16.86 13.19
CA LYS A 139 -2.64 -17.09 11.92
C LYS A 139 -1.14 -17.22 12.12
N ILE A 140 -0.61 -16.51 13.11
CA ILE A 140 0.83 -16.36 13.35
C ILE A 140 1.22 -16.82 14.76
N GLY A 141 0.26 -17.01 15.67
CA GLY A 141 0.48 -17.59 17.00
C GLY A 141 1.61 -16.89 17.75
N GLU A 142 2.65 -17.65 18.08
CA GLU A 142 3.82 -17.20 18.85
C GLU A 142 4.71 -16.17 18.12
N LYS A 143 4.56 -16.01 16.80
CA LYS A 143 5.30 -14.99 16.02
C LYS A 143 4.78 -13.56 16.27
N LEU A 144 3.66 -13.42 16.97
CA LEU A 144 3.04 -12.15 17.33
C LEU A 144 3.67 -11.58 18.61
N LYS A 145 4.35 -10.43 18.49
CA LYS A 145 4.90 -9.67 19.61
C LYS A 145 4.07 -8.42 19.84
N ILE A 146 3.64 -8.18 21.08
CA ILE A 146 2.92 -6.97 21.47
C ILE A 146 3.80 -6.19 22.44
N THR A 147 4.30 -5.04 21.98
CA THR A 147 5.05 -4.09 22.79
C THR A 147 4.13 -2.92 23.12
N GLU A 148 3.52 -2.97 24.30
CA GLU A 148 2.82 -1.80 24.85
C GLU A 148 3.85 -0.73 25.21
N GLU A 149 3.61 0.52 24.79
CA GLU A 149 4.41 1.64 25.28
C GLU A 149 4.22 1.72 26.80
N VAL A 150 5.28 1.39 27.54
CA VAL A 150 5.38 1.73 28.96
C VAL A 150 5.24 3.24 29.05
N LYS A 151 4.09 3.71 29.55
CA LYS A 151 3.91 5.12 29.91
C LYS A 151 5.04 5.49 30.88
N LYS A 152 5.96 6.33 30.42
CA LYS A 152 6.81 7.13 31.31
C LYS A 152 6.08 8.41 31.68
#